data_AF-A0A9N9KES0-F1
#
_entry.id   AF-A0A9N9KES0-F1
#
_cell.length_a   1.000
_cell.length_b   1.000
_cell.length_c   1.000
_cell.angle_alpha   90.00
_cell.angle_beta   90.00
_cell.angle_gamma   90.00
#
_symmetry.space_group_name_H-M   'P 1'
#
loop_
_entity.id
_entity.type
_entity.pdbx_description
1 polymer ?
#
loop_
_entity_poly.entity_id
_entity_poly.type
_entity_poly.pdbx_seq_one_letter_code
_entity_poly.pdbx_strand_id
1 'polypeptide(L)'
;FYFDYGVAVFWNLTEEQEISCLRDLSAAGVMARQLKKEDIECETFHFQYDFDSFRRPRIFNDMITLKSWNHMIKLTISHAISQSTKLALYEWQMAHTIEETKHIPKMLTQTGRLNLDRSQVTKL
;
A
#
# COMPACT_ATOMS: atom_id res chain seq x y z
N PHE A 1 7.06 5.06 -10.96
CA PHE A 1 7.61 5.88 -9.87
C PHE A 1 7.94 4.96 -8.72
N TYR A 2 9.13 5.09 -8.13
CA TYR A 2 9.57 4.27 -7.01
C TYR A 2 9.78 5.17 -5.80
N PHE A 3 9.23 4.76 -4.67
CA PHE A 3 9.35 5.48 -3.40
C PHE A 3 10.22 4.70 -2.42
N ASP A 4 11.02 5.41 -1.65
CA ASP A 4 11.98 4.89 -0.67
C ASP A 4 11.34 4.08 0.47
N TYR A 5 10.06 4.33 0.77
CA TYR A 5 9.27 3.57 1.74
C TYR A 5 8.65 2.27 1.18
N GLY A 6 9.08 1.84 -0.01
CA GLY A 6 8.80 0.51 -0.55
C GLY A 6 7.49 0.40 -1.32
N VAL A 7 7.05 1.47 -1.98
CA VAL A 7 5.88 1.46 -2.87
C VAL A 7 6.32 1.85 -4.28
N ALA A 8 5.75 1.20 -5.28
CA ALA A 8 5.96 1.52 -6.68
C ALA A 8 4.61 1.82 -7.34
N VAL A 9 4.56 2.86 -8.16
CA VAL A 9 3.36 3.23 -8.94
C VAL A 9 3.71 3.22 -10.42
N PHE A 10 3.01 2.39 -11.16
CA PHE A 10 3.15 2.28 -12.60
C PHE A 10 2.01 2.99 -13.31
N TRP A 11 2.29 3.52 -14.50
CA TRP A 11 1.29 4.17 -15.34
C TRP A 11 1.31 3.49 -16.68
N ASN A 12 0.14 3.03 -17.15
CA ASN A 12 -0.02 2.46 -18.49
C ASN A 12 0.91 1.25 -18.76
N LEU A 13 1.12 0.41 -17.74
CA LEU A 13 1.77 -0.88 -17.90
C LEU A 13 0.74 -2.00 -17.74
N THR A 14 1.01 -3.13 -18.36
CA THR A 14 0.26 -4.36 -18.07
C THR A 14 0.78 -5.00 -16.80
N GLU A 15 -0.03 -5.81 -16.14
CA GLU A 15 0.37 -6.55 -14.93
C GLU A 15 1.65 -7.38 -15.17
N GLU A 16 1.80 -7.99 -16.35
CA GLU A 16 3.01 -8.73 -16.72
C GLU A 16 4.26 -7.84 -16.74
N GLN A 17 4.13 -6.62 -17.26
CA GLN A 17 5.22 -5.64 -17.31
C GLN A 17 5.56 -5.14 -15.91
N GLU A 18 4.56 -4.86 -15.07
CA GLU A 18 4.75 -4.45 -13.69
C GLU A 18 5.51 -5.52 -12.89
N ILE A 19 5.08 -6.78 -13.01
CA ILE A 19 5.76 -7.92 -12.39
C ILE A 19 7.19 -8.06 -12.90
N SER A 20 7.43 -7.88 -14.19
CA SER A 20 8.79 -7.90 -14.75
C SER A 20 9.67 -6.81 -14.12
N CYS A 21 9.18 -5.58 -14.04
CA CYS A 21 9.91 -4.50 -13.39
C CYS A 21 10.22 -4.79 -11.91
N LEU A 22 9.28 -5.39 -11.18
CA LEU A 22 9.51 -5.77 -9.78
C LEU A 22 10.55 -6.90 -9.65
N ARG A 23 10.56 -7.86 -10.59
CA ARG A 23 11.59 -8.92 -10.63
C ARG A 23 12.98 -8.34 -10.88
N ASP A 24 13.10 -7.38 -11.79
CA ASP A 24 14.37 -6.72 -12.07
C ASP A 24 14.91 -5.98 -10.85
N LEU A 25 14.05 -5.30 -10.09
CA LEU A 25 14.42 -4.65 -8.82
C LEU A 25 14.85 -5.65 -7.75
N SER A 26 14.16 -6.79 -7.67
CA SER A 26 14.54 -7.88 -6.77
C SER A 26 15.91 -8.45 -7.12
N ALA A 27 16.16 -8.69 -8.42
CA ALA A 27 17.44 -9.19 -8.92
C ALA A 27 18.59 -8.19 -8.72
N ALA A 28 18.30 -6.89 -8.79
CA ALA A 28 19.26 -5.83 -8.52
C ALA A 28 19.65 -5.70 -7.03
N GLY A 29 18.97 -6.38 -6.11
CA GLY A 29 19.30 -6.39 -4.68
C GLY A 29 18.98 -5.07 -3.95
N VAL A 30 18.17 -4.19 -4.55
CA VAL A 30 17.82 -2.89 -3.95
C VAL A 30 16.70 -2.99 -2.90
N MET A 31 16.04 -4.14 -2.80
CA MET A 31 14.92 -4.36 -1.89
C MET A 31 15.39 -4.94 -0.54
N ALA A 32 15.42 -4.12 0.51
CA ALA A 32 15.93 -4.53 1.82
C ALA A 32 14.96 -5.40 2.66
N ARG A 33 13.65 -5.20 2.52
CA ARG A 33 12.61 -5.91 3.29
C ARG A 33 11.45 -6.29 2.38
N GLN A 34 11.64 -7.37 1.62
CA GLN A 34 10.62 -7.88 0.73
C GLN A 34 9.44 -8.43 1.52
N LEU A 35 8.23 -8.03 1.14
CA LEU A 35 7.00 -8.62 1.65
C LEU A 35 6.76 -9.99 1.01
N LYS A 36 6.03 -10.86 1.71
CA LYS A 36 5.53 -12.10 1.08
C LYS A 36 4.53 -11.73 0.00
N LYS A 37 4.36 -12.60 -0.99
CA LYS A 37 3.44 -12.35 -2.10
C LYS A 37 2.01 -12.12 -1.61
N GLU A 38 1.58 -12.84 -0.57
CA GLU A 38 0.24 -12.68 0.02
C GLU A 38 0.05 -11.35 0.76
N ASP A 39 1.13 -10.69 1.20
CA ASP A 39 1.10 -9.45 1.98
C ASP A 39 1.28 -8.20 1.09
N ILE A 40 1.40 -8.38 -0.24
CA ILE A 40 1.55 -7.26 -1.18
C ILE A 40 0.18 -6.64 -1.43
N GLU A 41 0.03 -5.40 -0.98
CA GLU A 41 -1.12 -4.57 -1.33
C GLU A 41 -0.96 -3.95 -2.72
N CYS A 42 -2.04 -3.97 -3.50
CA CYS A 42 -2.10 -3.41 -4.84
C CYS A 42 -3.38 -2.60 -5.03
N GLU A 43 -3.23 -1.33 -5.43
CA GLU A 43 -4.35 -0.47 -5.83
C GLU A 43 -4.30 -0.22 -7.33
N THR A 44 -5.45 -0.34 -8.01
CA THR A 44 -5.57 -0.12 -9.46
C THR A 44 -6.45 1.09 -9.74
N PHE A 45 -5.98 1.96 -10.64
CA PHE A 45 -6.70 3.17 -11.05
C PHE A 45 -6.83 3.24 -12.56
N HIS A 46 -7.90 3.87 -13.00
CA HIS A 46 -8.12 4.21 -14.39
C HIS A 46 -7.71 5.66 -14.61
N PHE A 47 -7.12 5.95 -15.76
CA PHE A 47 -6.83 7.32 -16.14
C PHE A 47 -7.18 7.57 -17.59
N GLN A 48 -7.50 8.82 -17.90
CA GLN A 48 -7.71 9.28 -19.26
C GLN A 48 -7.11 10.67 -19.42
N TYR A 49 -6.77 11.03 -20.65
CA TYR A 49 -6.42 12.40 -21.00
C TYR A 49 -7.62 13.11 -21.61
N ASP A 50 -7.90 14.31 -21.11
CA ASP A 50 -8.94 15.20 -21.62
C ASP A 50 -8.38 16.63 -21.73
N PHE A 51 -7.79 16.93 -22.88
CA PHE A 51 -7.15 18.22 -23.15
C PHE A 51 -8.15 19.30 -23.55
N ASP A 52 -9.24 18.90 -24.22
CA ASP A 52 -10.11 19.83 -24.95
C ASP A 52 -11.34 20.27 -24.14
N SER A 53 -11.74 19.50 -23.13
CA SER A 53 -12.90 19.81 -22.31
C SER A 53 -12.68 20.98 -21.37
N PHE A 54 -13.65 21.88 -21.26
CA PHE A 54 -13.68 22.94 -20.24
C PHE A 54 -13.93 22.42 -18.81
N ARG A 55 -14.25 21.12 -18.65
CA ARG A 55 -14.50 20.52 -17.34
C ARG A 55 -13.22 20.48 -16.52
N ARG A 56 -13.30 20.72 -15.21
CA ARG A 56 -12.13 20.60 -14.33
C ARG A 56 -11.64 19.13 -14.28
N PRO A 57 -10.34 18.88 -14.02
CA PRO A 57 -9.86 17.54 -13.70
C PRO A 57 -10.73 16.91 -12.61
N ARG A 58 -11.08 15.64 -12.77
CA ARG A 58 -11.90 14.91 -11.81
C ARG A 58 -11.21 13.63 -11.40
N ILE A 59 -11.37 13.31 -10.12
CA ILE A 59 -11.10 12.00 -9.53
C ILE A 59 -12.46 11.48 -9.07
N PHE A 60 -12.95 10.42 -9.69
CA PHE A 60 -14.27 9.86 -9.38
C PHE A 60 -14.29 8.38 -9.72
N ASN A 61 -14.65 7.52 -8.75
CA ASN A 61 -14.67 6.06 -8.89
C ASN A 61 -13.41 5.52 -9.58
N ASP A 62 -12.25 5.79 -8.99
CA ASP A 62 -10.92 5.38 -9.46
C ASP A 62 -10.51 5.89 -10.85
N MET A 63 -11.33 6.75 -11.48
CA MET A 63 -11.01 7.42 -12.74
C MET A 63 -10.38 8.78 -12.49
N ILE A 64 -9.15 8.96 -12.96
CA ILE A 64 -8.39 10.20 -12.89
C ILE A 64 -8.33 10.84 -14.28
N THR A 65 -8.85 12.06 -14.41
CA THR A 65 -8.74 12.83 -15.66
C THR A 65 -7.52 13.73 -15.64
N LEU A 66 -6.58 13.49 -16.56
CA LEU A 66 -5.37 14.30 -16.75
C LEU A 66 -5.56 15.31 -17.87
N LYS A 67 -5.08 16.54 -17.65
CA LYS A 67 -5.15 17.66 -18.62
C LYS A 67 -3.81 18.05 -19.21
N SER A 68 -2.74 17.42 -18.76
CA SER A 68 -1.38 17.75 -19.17
C SER A 68 -0.54 16.49 -19.12
N TRP A 69 0.45 16.45 -20.01
CA TRP A 69 1.49 15.42 -20.01
C TRP A 69 2.56 15.66 -18.95
N ASN A 70 2.44 16.71 -18.14
CA ASN A 70 3.42 17.05 -17.12
C ASN A 70 3.60 15.89 -16.11
N HIS A 71 4.80 15.32 -16.10
CA HIS A 71 5.16 14.22 -15.21
C HIS A 71 5.05 14.58 -13.73
N MET A 72 5.19 15.86 -13.36
CA MET A 72 5.00 16.31 -11.98
C MET A 72 3.58 16.08 -11.49
N ILE A 73 2.57 16.19 -12.36
CA ILE A 73 1.18 15.88 -12.00
C ILE A 73 1.06 14.40 -11.68
N LYS A 74 1.61 13.54 -12.54
CA LYS A 74 1.64 12.08 -12.30
C LYS A 74 2.41 11.73 -11.04
N LEU A 75 3.54 12.38 -10.76
CA LEU A 75 4.33 12.18 -9.54
C LEU A 75 3.51 12.55 -8.31
N THR A 76 2.87 13.72 -8.30
CA THR A 76 2.02 14.17 -7.19
C THR A 76 0.88 13.19 -6.91
N ILE A 77 0.19 12.74 -7.97
CA ILE A 77 -0.89 11.75 -7.85
C ILE A 77 -0.32 10.40 -7.36
N SER A 78 0.79 9.95 -7.94
CA SER A 78 1.45 8.70 -7.54
C SER A 78 1.87 8.72 -6.09
N HIS A 79 2.34 9.86 -5.58
CA HIS A 79 2.71 10.02 -4.18
C HIS A 79 1.49 9.96 -3.26
N ALA A 80 0.35 10.54 -3.66
CA ALA A 80 -0.88 10.42 -2.89
C ALA A 80 -1.36 8.96 -2.83
N ILE A 81 -1.38 8.28 -3.98
CA ILE A 81 -1.77 6.87 -4.09
C ILE A 81 -0.84 5.97 -3.29
N SER A 82 0.48 6.16 -3.41
CA SER A 82 1.44 5.32 -2.69
C SER A 82 1.30 5.42 -1.18
N GLN A 83 0.92 6.59 -0.66
CA GLN A 83 0.59 6.77 0.77
C GLN A 83 -0.71 6.06 1.15
N SER A 84 -1.73 6.10 0.29
CA SER A 84 -2.97 5.32 0.46
C SER A 84 -2.67 3.82 0.54
N THR A 85 -1.94 3.27 -0.43
CA THR A 85 -1.62 1.84 -0.47
C THR A 85 -0.77 1.41 0.72
N LYS A 86 0.17 2.26 1.17
CA LYS A 86 0.97 1.98 2.35
C LYS A 86 0.12 1.98 3.62
N LEU A 87 -0.85 2.88 3.72
CA LEU A 87 -1.78 2.92 4.84
C LEU A 87 -2.65 1.66 4.87
N ALA A 88 -3.19 1.23 3.71
CA ALA A 88 -3.97 0.00 3.60
C ALA A 88 -3.18 -1.23 4.10
N LEU A 89 -1.89 -1.33 3.76
CA LEU A 89 -1.01 -2.38 4.28
C LEU A 89 -0.93 -2.35 5.82
N TYR A 90 -0.74 -1.17 6.41
CA TYR A 90 -0.68 -1.05 7.88
C TYR A 90 -2.01 -1.35 8.55
N GLU A 91 -3.12 -0.97 7.94
CA GLU A 91 -4.46 -1.30 8.42
C GLU A 91 -4.69 -2.81 8.42
N TRP A 92 -4.30 -3.50 7.34
CA TRP A 92 -4.37 -4.95 7.27
C TRP A 92 -3.49 -5.63 8.33
N GLN A 93 -2.23 -5.20 8.47
CA GLN A 93 -1.31 -5.74 9.48
C GLN A 93 -1.84 -5.53 10.91
N MET A 94 -2.40 -4.34 11.17
CA MET A 94 -3.01 -4.03 12.46
C MET A 94 -4.23 -4.91 12.73
N ALA A 95 -5.11 -5.09 11.75
CA ALA A 95 -6.28 -5.95 11.88
C ALA A 95 -5.89 -7.41 12.16
N HIS A 96 -4.88 -7.92 11.48
CA HIS A 96 -4.35 -9.27 11.71
C HIS A 96 -3.80 -9.42 13.13
N THR A 97 -2.98 -8.46 13.57
CA THR A 97 -2.40 -8.44 14.92
C THR A 97 -3.49 -8.40 15.99
N ILE A 98 -4.54 -7.58 15.80
CA ILE A 98 -5.69 -7.50 16.72
C ILE A 98 -6.39 -8.85 16.82
N GLU A 99 -6.61 -9.53 15.69
CA GLU A 99 -7.30 -10.81 15.65
C GLU A 99 -6.50 -11.93 16.35
N GLU A 100 -5.17 -11.98 16.16
CA GLU A 100 -4.29 -12.94 16.83
C GLU A 100 -4.23 -12.69 18.36
N THR A 101 -4.23 -11.41 18.76
CA THR A 101 -4.03 -11.01 20.17
C THR A 101 -5.34 -10.84 20.96
N LYS A 102 -6.52 -10.92 20.32
CA LYS A 102 -7.83 -10.66 20.97
C LYS A 102 -8.14 -11.49 22.21
N HIS A 103 -7.55 -12.67 22.32
CA HIS A 103 -7.75 -13.57 23.45
C HIS A 103 -7.11 -13.03 24.73
N ILE A 104 -6.09 -12.18 24.62
CA ILE A 104 -5.33 -11.62 25.75
C ILE A 104 -6.18 -10.60 26.53
N PRO A 105 -6.75 -9.55 25.91
CA PRO A 105 -7.70 -8.68 26.61
C PRO A 105 -8.88 -9.46 27.18
N LYS A 106 -9.39 -10.47 26.45
CA LYS A 106 -10.52 -11.29 26.90
C LYS A 106 -10.17 -12.08 28.18
N MET A 107 -9.01 -12.72 28.24
CA MET A 107 -8.53 -13.42 29.44
C MET A 107 -8.31 -12.46 30.60
N LEU A 108 -7.71 -11.28 30.36
CA LEU A 108 -7.52 -10.27 31.39
C LEU A 108 -8.85 -9.82 32.00
N THR A 109 -9.87 -9.56 31.17
CA THR A 109 -11.21 -9.18 31.64
C THR A 109 -11.90 -10.31 32.42
N GLN A 110 -11.73 -11.57 32.00
CA GLN A 110 -12.38 -12.71 32.62
C GLN A 110 -11.72 -13.16 33.93
N THR A 111 -10.39 -13.10 34.00
CA THR A 111 -9.61 -13.70 35.09
C THR A 111 -8.91 -12.67 35.99
N GLY A 112 -8.85 -11.40 35.56
CA GLY A 112 -8.15 -10.32 36.26
C GLY A 112 -6.62 -10.47 36.29
N ARG A 113 -6.05 -11.49 35.65
CA ARG A 113 -4.61 -11.78 35.62
C ARG A 113 -4.19 -12.28 34.25
N LEU A 114 -2.96 -12.00 33.84
CA LEU A 114 -2.35 -12.57 32.64
C LEU A 114 -1.31 -13.59 33.08
N ASN A 115 -1.46 -14.85 32.69
CA ASN A 115 -0.42 -15.88 32.86
C ASN A 115 0.64 -15.76 31.74
N LEU A 116 1.15 -14.54 31.54
CA LEU A 116 2.19 -14.22 30.58
C LEU A 116 3.29 -13.45 31.30
N ASP A 117 4.54 -13.83 31.05
CA ASP A 117 5.67 -13.07 31.56
C ASP A 117 5.76 -11.71 30.86
N ARG A 118 6.29 -10.70 31.55
CA ARG A 118 6.40 -9.33 31.02
C ARG A 118 7.13 -9.26 29.68
N SER A 119 8.11 -10.14 29.46
CA SER A 119 8.86 -10.26 28.20
C SER A 119 8.02 -10.86 27.06
N GLN A 120 7.05 -11.72 27.38
CA GLN A 120 6.11 -12.29 26.42
C GLN A 120 5.08 -11.24 26.00
N VAL A 121 4.63 -10.40 26.93
CA VAL A 121 3.71 -9.28 26.65
C VAL A 121 4.32 -8.22 25.73
N THR A 122 5.63 -7.97 25.79
CA THR A 122 6.31 -6.97 24.93
C THR A 122 6.68 -7.49 23.54
N LYS A 123 6.63 -8.82 23.32
CA LYS A 123 6.93 -9.45 22.01
C LYS A 123 5.69 -9.73 21.17
N LEU A 124 4.51 -9.59 21.78
CA LEU A 124 3.21 -9.58 21.12
C LEU A 124 2.96 -8.22 20.48
#